data_AF-A0A358ABK6-F1
#
_entry.id   AF-A0A358ABK6-F1
#
_cell.length_a   1.000
_cell.length_b   1.000
_cell.length_c   1.000
_cell.angle_alpha   90.00
_cell.angle_beta   90.00
_cell.angle_gamma   90.00
#
_symmetry.space_group_name_H-M   'P 1'
#
loop_
_entity.id
_entity.type
_entity.pdbx_description
1 polymer ?
#
loop_
_entity_poly.entity_id
_entity_poly.type
_entity_poly.pdbx_seq_one_letter_code
_entity_poly.pdbx_strand_id
1 'polypeptide(L)'
;MYSLDYLLVQLNPHLPKEEAERLLLALDTTPGFDTKSWQKIQMNDLESETTKLGLIKTLFDIQSYYDGVASEIIRSLEEWSQDKTIIFPLFSIEDQEFYQRYYASLGWLFFDKYKLSTQIYLLGSRFLLLGCVWDVPIYTNVQIFFASVISLNIMEDHAIVFYEAMQNNKTVLAEEGKEEKSIAGWLVDFNEFTGSSPETKVDEFMSSKLEVSRLSPENQKYLYIIVTLYWSLRVGMIWKEIDYSLAPGVEPAEKKENKKADDYYLQILYKAEPEDFSEWLSSYKEVAEWLVLTSKSDEFIKKILFVLLEKVDLNNEKQVENTIDFINLLDYAGLDGIGNVIFFDETENKFKWNEDFFVSISK
;
A
#
# COMPACT_ATOMS: atom_id res chain seq x y z
N MET A 1 9.63 14.99 12.54
CA MET A 1 8.45 15.29 13.38
C MET A 1 7.87 16.61 12.91
N TYR A 2 6.57 16.68 12.64
CA TYR A 2 5.79 17.83 12.20
C TYR A 2 5.31 18.67 13.39
N SER A 3 5.14 19.97 13.17
CA SER A 3 4.43 20.87 14.09
C SER A 3 2.91 20.75 13.95
N LEU A 4 2.16 21.24 14.93
CA LEU A 4 0.69 21.33 14.86
C LEU A 4 0.21 22.25 13.74
N ASP A 5 0.89 23.38 13.55
CA ASP A 5 0.71 24.30 12.41
C ASP A 5 0.77 23.54 11.08
N TYR A 6 1.86 22.79 10.90
CA TYR A 6 2.05 22.01 9.69
C TYR A 6 0.90 21.03 9.45
N LEU A 7 0.52 20.25 10.47
CA LEU A 7 -0.56 19.28 10.35
C LEU A 7 -1.92 19.94 10.08
N LEU A 8 -2.22 21.08 10.71
CA LEU A 8 -3.46 21.80 10.50
C LEU A 8 -3.58 22.27 9.04
N VAL A 9 -2.55 22.95 8.54
CA VAL A 9 -2.52 23.48 7.17
C VAL A 9 -2.60 22.34 6.16
N GLN A 10 -1.91 21.24 6.40
CA GLN A 10 -1.87 20.13 5.46
C GLN A 10 -3.17 19.31 5.41
N LEU A 11 -3.88 19.19 6.54
CA LEU A 11 -5.20 18.54 6.60
C LEU A 11 -6.32 19.46 6.12
N ASN A 12 -6.12 20.77 6.18
CA ASN A 12 -7.12 21.78 5.84
C ASN A 12 -6.51 22.92 4.99
N PRO A 13 -6.02 22.65 3.78
CA PRO A 13 -5.24 23.63 2.99
C PRO A 13 -6.06 24.83 2.50
N HIS A 14 -7.39 24.73 2.54
CA HIS A 14 -8.30 25.78 2.10
C HIS A 14 -8.67 26.76 3.22
N LEU A 15 -8.16 26.56 4.44
CA LEU A 15 -8.46 27.45 5.56
C LEU A 15 -7.90 28.86 5.35
N PRO A 16 -8.72 29.91 5.52
CA PRO A 16 -8.23 31.27 5.63
C PRO A 16 -7.23 31.39 6.79
N LYS A 17 -6.21 32.26 6.63
CA LYS A 17 -5.15 32.44 7.62
C LYS A 17 -5.68 32.76 9.03
N GLU A 18 -6.67 33.63 9.13
CA GLU A 18 -7.28 34.03 10.41
C GLU A 18 -7.96 32.85 11.11
N GLU A 19 -8.58 31.97 10.34
CA GLU A 19 -9.24 30.77 10.86
C GLU A 19 -8.22 29.71 11.27
N ALA A 20 -7.14 29.56 10.50
CA ALA A 20 -6.03 28.68 10.88
C ALA A 20 -5.37 29.15 12.20
N GLU A 21 -5.15 30.46 12.38
CA GLU A 21 -4.64 31.03 13.63
C GLU A 21 -5.60 30.77 14.81
N ARG A 22 -6.92 30.91 14.60
CA ARG A 22 -7.94 30.56 15.61
C ARG A 22 -7.88 29.09 16.00
N LEU A 23 -7.83 28.19 15.02
CA LEU A 23 -7.81 26.75 15.25
C LEU A 23 -6.50 26.29 15.90
N LEU A 24 -5.36 26.92 15.62
CA LEU A 24 -4.09 26.63 16.30
C LEU A 24 -4.16 26.94 17.80
N LEU A 25 -4.77 28.07 18.17
CA LEU A 25 -4.97 28.40 19.59
C LEU A 25 -5.91 27.40 20.29
N ALA A 26 -6.91 26.88 19.57
CA ALA A 26 -7.80 25.85 20.10
C ALA A 26 -7.09 24.50 20.26
N LEU A 27 -6.21 24.12 19.31
CA LEU A 27 -5.42 22.88 19.33
C LEU A 27 -4.54 22.76 20.57
N ASP A 28 -3.94 23.86 21.04
CA ASP A 28 -3.10 23.88 22.24
C ASP A 28 -3.85 23.41 23.50
N THR A 29 -5.18 23.55 23.51
CA THR A 29 -6.05 23.17 24.64
C THR A 29 -6.89 21.92 24.38
N THR A 30 -6.88 21.40 23.15
CA THR A 30 -7.65 20.21 22.76
C THR A 30 -6.82 18.96 23.06
N PRO A 31 -7.34 17.98 23.81
CA PRO A 31 -6.64 16.72 24.03
C PRO A 31 -6.67 15.86 22.76
N GLY A 32 -5.58 15.12 22.52
CA GLY A 32 -5.59 14.02 21.56
C GLY A 32 -6.43 12.85 22.06
N PHE A 33 -6.70 11.91 21.16
CA PHE A 33 -7.41 10.68 21.47
C PHE A 33 -6.44 9.58 21.94
N ASP A 34 -6.93 8.77 22.88
CA ASP A 34 -6.42 7.44 23.15
C ASP A 34 -7.37 6.38 22.58
N THR A 35 -6.97 5.11 22.61
CA THR A 35 -7.80 4.00 22.12
C THR A 35 -9.19 3.97 22.73
N LYS A 36 -9.33 4.24 24.04
CA LYS A 36 -10.61 4.12 24.76
C LYS A 36 -11.58 5.25 24.44
N SER A 37 -11.06 6.47 24.28
CA SER A 37 -11.83 7.66 23.94
C SER A 37 -12.27 7.62 22.49
N TRP A 38 -11.39 7.19 21.58
CA TRP A 38 -11.74 7.00 20.17
C TRP A 38 -12.85 5.97 19.96
N GLN A 39 -12.79 4.83 20.65
CA GLN A 39 -13.82 3.77 20.54
C GLN A 39 -15.25 4.21 20.88
N LYS A 40 -15.42 5.39 21.50
CA LYS A 40 -16.73 5.97 21.79
C LYS A 40 -17.23 6.91 20.69
N ILE A 41 -16.35 7.38 19.81
CA ILE A 41 -16.67 8.27 18.69
C ILE A 41 -17.50 7.49 17.68
N GLN A 42 -18.61 8.08 17.25
CA GLN A 42 -19.47 7.54 16.21
C GLN A 42 -19.33 8.36 14.92
N MET A 43 -19.78 7.83 13.78
CA MET A 43 -19.70 8.51 12.49
C MET A 43 -20.30 9.93 12.51
N ASN A 44 -21.40 10.15 13.23
CA ASN A 44 -22.05 11.46 13.33
C ASN A 44 -21.24 12.49 14.14
N ASP A 45 -20.21 12.07 14.88
CA ASP A 45 -19.35 12.97 15.64
C ASP A 45 -18.19 13.51 14.80
N LEU A 46 -18.00 12.99 13.58
CA LEU A 46 -16.90 13.36 12.68
C LEU A 46 -16.99 14.81 12.21
N GLU A 47 -18.18 15.33 11.93
CA GLU A 47 -18.34 16.73 11.48
C GLU A 47 -17.97 17.76 12.57
N SER A 48 -17.86 17.34 13.84
CA SER A 48 -17.52 18.21 14.97
C SER A 48 -16.09 18.76 14.88
N GLU A 49 -15.93 20.07 15.07
CA GLU A 49 -14.63 20.74 15.20
C GLU A 49 -13.77 20.09 16.28
N THR A 50 -14.34 19.77 17.44
CA THR A 50 -13.63 19.12 18.55
C THR A 50 -13.03 17.78 18.13
N THR A 51 -13.76 16.99 17.32
CA THR A 51 -13.28 15.71 16.82
C THR A 51 -12.12 15.90 15.86
N LYS A 52 -12.24 16.81 14.89
CA LYS A 52 -11.17 17.09 13.92
C LYS A 52 -9.92 17.63 14.59
N LEU A 53 -10.06 18.55 15.56
CA LEU A 53 -8.93 19.07 16.34
C LEU A 53 -8.29 17.97 17.19
N GLY A 54 -9.09 17.12 17.84
CA GLY A 54 -8.59 15.95 18.58
C GLY A 54 -7.81 15.00 17.67
N LEU A 55 -8.27 14.75 16.44
CA LEU A 55 -7.60 13.91 15.46
C LEU A 55 -6.25 14.48 15.03
N ILE A 56 -6.19 15.79 14.73
CA ILE A 56 -4.94 16.52 14.43
C ILE A 56 -3.97 16.37 15.60
N LYS A 57 -4.48 16.55 16.83
CA LYS A 57 -3.67 16.42 18.05
C LYS A 57 -3.16 15.00 18.25
N THR A 58 -4.00 13.99 18.05
CA THR A 58 -3.58 12.58 18.09
C THR A 58 -2.43 12.35 17.12
N LEU A 59 -2.58 12.74 15.85
CA LEU A 59 -1.57 12.56 14.81
C LEU A 59 -0.23 13.21 15.21
N PHE A 60 -0.29 14.41 15.79
CA PHE A 60 0.89 15.08 16.34
C PHE A 60 1.52 14.32 17.52
N ASP A 61 0.72 13.79 18.44
CA ASP A 61 1.21 13.13 19.64
C ASP A 61 1.86 11.77 19.31
N ILE A 62 1.29 11.02 18.37
CA ILE A 62 1.73 9.66 18.04
C ILE A 62 2.78 9.57 16.93
N GLN A 63 3.08 10.64 16.19
CA GLN A 63 3.98 10.60 15.02
C GLN A 63 5.38 9.97 15.25
N SER A 64 5.81 9.78 16.50
CA SER A 64 7.09 9.13 16.87
C SER A 64 6.95 7.77 17.56
N TYR A 65 5.74 7.28 17.84
CA TYR A 65 5.51 5.99 18.48
C TYR A 65 4.15 5.39 18.10
N TYR A 66 4.05 4.07 18.14
CA TYR A 66 2.80 3.38 17.83
C TYR A 66 2.24 2.69 19.08
N ASP A 67 1.09 3.16 19.57
CA ASP A 67 0.38 2.63 20.75
C ASP A 67 -0.94 1.93 20.43
N GLY A 68 -1.25 1.80 19.14
CA GLY A 68 -2.48 1.16 18.63
C GLY A 68 -3.65 2.12 18.40
N VAL A 69 -3.61 3.39 18.84
CA VAL A 69 -4.71 4.33 18.59
C VAL A 69 -4.91 4.58 17.08
N ALA A 70 -3.80 4.64 16.33
CA ALA A 70 -3.82 4.82 14.88
C ALA A 70 -4.58 3.71 14.15
N SER A 71 -4.48 2.46 14.63
CA SER A 71 -5.19 1.32 14.07
C SER A 71 -6.68 1.34 14.36
N GLU A 72 -7.07 1.75 15.57
CA GLU A 72 -8.48 1.89 15.89
C GLU A 72 -9.12 3.01 15.07
N ILE A 73 -8.41 4.12 14.84
CA ILE A 73 -8.90 5.20 13.98
C ILE A 73 -9.08 4.73 12.54
N ILE A 74 -8.05 4.13 11.94
CA ILE A 74 -8.14 3.61 10.56
C ILE A 74 -9.28 2.60 10.42
N ARG A 75 -9.37 1.62 11.34
CA ARG A 75 -10.42 0.59 11.32
C ARG A 75 -11.81 1.23 11.35
N SER A 76 -12.05 2.18 12.24
CA SER A 76 -13.34 2.86 12.33
C SER A 76 -13.66 3.68 11.08
N LEU A 77 -12.68 4.41 10.52
CA LEU A 77 -12.87 5.16 9.28
C LEU A 77 -13.21 4.24 8.10
N GLU A 78 -12.56 3.08 7.99
CA GLU A 78 -12.87 2.06 6.98
C GLU A 78 -14.29 1.51 7.16
N GLU A 79 -14.68 1.16 8.40
CA GLU A 79 -16.01 0.63 8.74
C GLU A 79 -17.15 1.63 8.44
N TRP A 80 -16.90 2.92 8.64
CA TRP A 80 -17.88 3.99 8.36
C TRP A 80 -17.90 4.45 6.90
N SER A 81 -16.86 4.12 6.13
CA SER A 81 -16.75 4.56 4.74
C SER A 81 -17.64 3.76 3.80
N GLN A 82 -18.05 4.37 2.70
CA GLN A 82 -18.68 3.63 1.61
C GLN A 82 -17.62 2.76 0.88
N ASP A 83 -17.92 1.47 0.72
CA ASP A 83 -17.18 0.55 -0.15
C ASP A 83 -15.66 0.66 -0.04
N LYS A 84 -15.11 0.70 1.19
CA LYS A 84 -13.66 0.77 1.48
C LYS A 84 -12.92 1.94 0.80
N THR A 85 -13.61 2.99 0.34
CA THR A 85 -13.00 4.10 -0.42
C THR A 85 -12.65 5.34 0.43
N ILE A 86 -12.85 5.29 1.76
CA ILE A 86 -12.77 6.47 2.67
C ILE A 86 -13.53 7.67 2.07
N ILE A 87 -14.76 7.39 1.62
CA ILE A 87 -15.72 8.39 1.18
C ILE A 87 -16.89 8.35 2.16
N PHE A 88 -17.22 9.53 2.69
CA PHE A 88 -18.35 9.74 3.59
C PHE A 88 -19.37 10.64 2.87
N PRO A 89 -20.27 10.06 2.06
CA PRO A 89 -21.14 10.82 1.15
C PRO A 89 -22.14 11.74 1.87
N LEU A 90 -22.30 11.57 3.18
CA LEU A 90 -23.15 12.40 4.03
C LEU A 90 -22.47 13.67 4.54
N PHE A 91 -21.15 13.81 4.37
CA PHE A 91 -20.38 14.96 4.84
C PHE A 91 -20.11 15.97 3.71
N SER A 92 -19.74 17.20 4.08
CA SER A 92 -19.28 18.20 3.13
C SER A 92 -18.03 17.75 2.36
N ILE A 93 -17.76 18.38 1.22
CA ILE A 93 -16.56 18.07 0.41
C ILE A 93 -15.30 18.34 1.23
N GLU A 94 -15.27 19.44 1.99
CA GLU A 94 -14.15 19.81 2.84
C GLU A 94 -13.87 18.73 3.90
N ASP A 95 -14.91 18.16 4.51
CA ASP A 95 -14.77 17.12 5.51
C ASP A 95 -14.34 15.78 4.91
N GLN A 96 -14.88 15.43 3.73
CA GLN A 96 -14.42 14.27 2.98
C GLN A 96 -12.92 14.37 2.65
N GLU A 97 -12.46 15.54 2.20
CA GLU A 97 -11.05 15.78 1.92
C GLU A 97 -10.18 15.71 3.18
N PHE A 98 -10.64 16.30 4.29
CA PHE A 98 -9.96 16.19 5.59
C PHE A 98 -9.73 14.72 5.96
N TYR A 99 -10.77 13.88 5.89
CA TYR A 99 -10.66 12.47 6.27
C TYR A 99 -9.81 11.65 5.29
N GLN A 100 -9.86 11.94 4.00
CA GLN A 100 -8.97 11.31 3.02
C GLN A 100 -7.50 11.62 3.33
N ARG A 101 -7.17 12.89 3.63
CA ARG A 101 -5.82 13.32 4.02
C ARG A 101 -5.40 12.72 5.36
N TYR A 102 -6.30 12.69 6.33
CA TYR A 102 -6.03 12.17 7.66
C TYR A 102 -5.75 10.67 7.62
N TYR A 103 -6.58 9.90 6.90
CA TYR A 103 -6.39 8.47 6.70
C TYR A 103 -5.04 8.18 6.03
N ALA A 104 -4.69 8.93 4.97
CA ALA A 104 -3.37 8.81 4.33
C ALA A 104 -2.25 9.04 5.35
N SER A 105 -2.37 10.08 6.17
CA SER A 105 -1.32 10.51 7.11
C SER A 105 -1.05 9.46 8.19
N LEU A 106 -2.10 8.92 8.80
CA LEU A 106 -1.98 7.78 9.71
C LEU A 106 -1.38 6.57 9.00
N GLY A 107 -1.94 6.24 7.83
CA GLY A 107 -1.54 5.12 6.99
C GLY A 107 -0.05 5.11 6.68
N TRP A 108 0.53 6.26 6.33
CA TRP A 108 1.94 6.37 5.97
C TRP A 108 2.89 6.44 7.16
N LEU A 109 2.47 7.06 8.27
CA LEU A 109 3.30 7.15 9.48
C LEU A 109 3.53 5.79 10.14
N PHE A 110 2.54 4.91 10.06
CA PHE A 110 2.59 3.58 10.68
C PHE A 110 2.40 2.47 9.64
N PHE A 111 2.83 2.73 8.41
CA PHE A 111 2.61 1.85 7.26
C PHE A 111 2.95 0.39 7.57
N ASP A 112 4.11 0.15 8.20
CA ASP A 112 4.60 -1.18 8.59
C ASP A 112 3.81 -1.87 9.73
N LYS A 113 2.96 -1.13 10.44
CA LYS A 113 2.15 -1.63 11.56
C LYS A 113 0.74 -2.06 11.16
N TYR A 114 0.30 -1.70 9.97
CA TYR A 114 -1.03 -2.06 9.46
C TYR A 114 -1.05 -3.44 8.81
N LYS A 115 -2.26 -3.93 8.52
CA LYS A 115 -2.46 -5.18 7.77
C LYS A 115 -2.15 -4.98 6.28
N LEU A 116 -1.85 -6.06 5.57
CA LEU A 116 -1.48 -6.00 4.15
C LEU A 116 -2.56 -5.36 3.27
N SER A 117 -3.84 -5.62 3.50
CA SER A 117 -4.93 -4.98 2.73
C SER A 117 -4.91 -3.47 2.84
N THR A 118 -4.74 -2.93 4.06
CA THR A 118 -4.62 -1.49 4.30
C THR A 118 -3.36 -0.93 3.64
N GLN A 119 -2.24 -1.65 3.71
CA GLN A 119 -0.99 -1.26 3.05
C GLN A 119 -1.13 -1.21 1.53
N ILE A 120 -1.72 -2.23 0.91
CA ILE A 120 -2.01 -2.27 -0.53
C ILE A 120 -2.96 -1.14 -0.92
N TYR A 121 -4.00 -0.89 -0.12
CA TYR A 121 -4.95 0.18 -0.36
C TYR A 121 -4.29 1.58 -0.30
N LEU A 122 -3.41 1.81 0.67
CA LEU A 122 -2.62 3.04 0.78
C LEU A 122 -1.63 3.22 -0.38
N LEU A 123 -1.02 2.13 -0.85
CA LEU A 123 -0.22 2.12 -2.09
C LEU A 123 -1.08 2.38 -3.35
N GLY A 124 -2.40 2.17 -3.23
CA GLY A 124 -3.40 2.44 -4.26
C GLY A 124 -3.81 3.92 -4.41
N SER A 125 -4.67 4.14 -5.40
CA SER A 125 -5.09 5.44 -5.94
C SER A 125 -5.45 6.53 -4.90
N ARG A 126 -4.96 7.76 -5.14
CA ARG A 126 -5.10 9.03 -4.36
C ARG A 126 -4.29 9.17 -3.06
N PHE A 127 -4.13 8.13 -2.25
CA PHE A 127 -3.47 8.24 -0.93
C PHE A 127 -1.95 8.38 -1.02
N LEU A 128 -1.36 7.80 -2.05
CA LEU A 128 0.05 7.91 -2.34
C LEU A 128 0.50 9.32 -2.72
N LEU A 129 -0.32 10.04 -3.49
CA LEU A 129 -0.07 11.44 -3.82
C LEU A 129 -0.10 12.30 -2.56
N LEU A 130 -1.10 12.08 -1.69
CA LEU A 130 -1.23 12.79 -0.41
C LEU A 130 -0.03 12.55 0.50
N GLY A 131 0.46 11.31 0.52
CA GLY A 131 1.71 11.00 1.19
C GLY A 131 2.91 11.78 0.63
N CYS A 132 3.12 11.71 -0.69
CA CYS A 132 4.24 12.39 -1.36
C CYS A 132 4.19 13.92 -1.18
N VAL A 133 3.00 14.49 -1.03
CA VAL A 133 2.75 15.92 -0.81
C VAL A 133 3.13 16.37 0.61
N TRP A 134 3.04 15.48 1.59
CA TRP A 134 3.14 15.80 3.01
C TRP A 134 4.57 15.75 3.59
N ASP A 135 5.61 15.58 2.78
CA ASP A 135 7.00 15.34 3.23
C ASP A 135 7.10 14.25 4.32
N VAL A 136 6.12 13.33 4.35
CA VAL A 136 6.14 12.19 5.28
C VAL A 136 7.30 11.28 4.89
N PRO A 137 8.09 10.72 5.84
CA PRO A 137 9.14 9.75 5.54
C PRO A 137 8.52 8.40 5.13
N ILE A 138 7.60 8.46 4.18
CA ILE A 138 7.03 7.36 3.42
C ILE A 138 8.17 6.49 2.96
N TYR A 139 9.22 7.11 2.42
CA TYR A 139 10.44 6.41 2.03
C TYR A 139 10.97 5.50 3.15
N THR A 140 11.18 5.99 4.37
CA THR A 140 11.74 5.19 5.46
C THR A 140 10.80 4.10 5.96
N ASN A 141 9.51 4.41 6.14
CA ASN A 141 8.53 3.46 6.68
C ASN A 141 8.12 2.39 5.66
N VAL A 142 7.97 2.79 4.40
CA VAL A 142 7.69 1.90 3.27
C VAL A 142 8.92 1.05 2.95
N GLN A 143 10.13 1.60 3.02
CA GLN A 143 11.38 0.84 2.90
C GLN A 143 11.58 -0.16 4.05
N ILE A 144 11.29 0.22 5.30
CA ILE A 144 11.34 -0.69 6.46
C ILE A 144 10.33 -1.82 6.27
N PHE A 145 9.10 -1.53 5.84
CA PHE A 145 8.10 -2.54 5.51
C PHE A 145 8.55 -3.48 4.37
N PHE A 146 9.03 -2.92 3.26
CA PHE A 146 9.59 -3.72 2.15
C PHE A 146 10.83 -4.52 2.56
N ALA A 147 11.59 -4.07 3.57
CA ALA A 147 12.73 -4.79 4.12
C ALA A 147 12.35 -5.83 5.19
N SER A 148 11.26 -5.63 5.95
CA SER A 148 10.85 -6.47 7.08
C SER A 148 9.94 -7.64 6.71
N VAL A 149 9.27 -7.61 5.54
CA VAL A 149 8.27 -8.61 5.11
C VAL A 149 8.84 -9.70 4.18
N ILE A 150 10.17 -9.90 4.13
CA ILE A 150 10.85 -11.06 3.51
C ILE A 150 10.87 -11.11 1.96
N SER A 151 12.05 -11.44 1.41
CA SER A 151 12.38 -11.79 0.02
C SER A 151 12.09 -10.74 -1.06
N LEU A 152 13.17 -10.27 -1.70
CA LEU A 152 13.28 -9.29 -2.79
C LEU A 152 12.36 -9.46 -4.04
N ASN A 153 11.38 -10.34 -4.05
CA ASN A 153 10.55 -10.67 -5.22
C ASN A 153 9.05 -10.47 -5.01
N ILE A 154 8.56 -10.36 -3.77
CA ILE A 154 7.22 -9.78 -3.48
C ILE A 154 7.22 -8.26 -3.79
N MET A 155 8.43 -7.66 -3.88
CA MET A 155 8.65 -6.25 -4.18
C MET A 155 8.24 -5.83 -5.61
N GLU A 156 8.36 -6.72 -6.61
CA GLU A 156 8.07 -6.37 -8.00
C GLU A 156 6.56 -6.25 -8.23
N ASP A 157 5.74 -7.10 -7.60
CA ASP A 157 4.28 -7.04 -7.70
C ASP A 157 3.68 -5.85 -6.94
N HIS A 158 4.24 -5.46 -5.78
CA HIS A 158 3.83 -4.22 -5.10
C HIS A 158 4.30 -2.96 -5.83
N ALA A 159 5.46 -3.01 -6.48
CA ALA A 159 5.92 -1.96 -7.40
C ALA A 159 5.05 -1.89 -8.67
N ILE A 160 4.52 -3.02 -9.15
CA ILE A 160 3.55 -3.11 -10.25
C ILE A 160 2.20 -2.53 -9.84
N VAL A 161 1.66 -2.89 -8.66
CA VAL A 161 0.41 -2.28 -8.13
C VAL A 161 0.56 -0.78 -7.98
N PHE A 162 1.69 -0.33 -7.42
CA PHE A 162 2.03 1.08 -7.36
C PHE A 162 2.09 1.70 -8.76
N TYR A 163 2.78 1.04 -9.70
CA TYR A 163 2.91 1.50 -11.08
C TYR A 163 1.55 1.63 -11.78
N GLU A 164 0.70 0.62 -11.69
CA GLU A 164 -0.65 0.62 -12.26
C GLU A 164 -1.53 1.68 -11.60
N ALA A 165 -1.48 1.83 -10.27
CA ALA A 165 -2.18 2.89 -9.56
C ALA A 165 -1.76 4.28 -10.04
N MET A 166 -0.47 4.45 -10.34
CA MET A 166 0.11 5.68 -10.81
C MET A 166 -0.19 5.97 -12.30
N GLN A 167 -0.22 4.94 -13.16
CA GLN A 167 -0.69 5.06 -14.54
C GLN A 167 -2.19 5.37 -14.65
N ASN A 168 -2.97 4.97 -13.65
CA ASN A 168 -4.40 5.24 -13.59
C ASN A 168 -4.74 6.50 -12.77
N ASN A 169 -3.73 7.21 -12.26
CA ASN A 169 -3.92 8.41 -11.45
C ASN A 169 -4.33 9.61 -12.32
N LYS A 170 -5.59 10.02 -12.16
CA LYS A 170 -6.21 11.14 -12.89
C LYS A 170 -5.96 12.51 -12.26
N THR A 171 -5.23 12.60 -11.14
CA THR A 171 -4.94 13.90 -10.52
C THR A 171 -4.09 14.73 -11.45
N VAL A 172 -4.50 15.98 -11.64
CA VAL A 172 -3.87 16.94 -12.54
C VAL A 172 -2.76 17.68 -11.81
N LEU A 173 -1.56 17.68 -12.41
CA LEU A 173 -0.46 18.56 -12.03
C LEU A 173 -0.27 19.57 -13.17
N ALA A 174 -0.95 20.71 -13.06
CA ALA A 174 -0.97 21.77 -14.06
C ALA A 174 -0.86 23.15 -13.40
N GLU A 175 -0.52 24.16 -14.21
CA GLU A 175 -0.74 25.56 -13.84
C GLU A 175 -2.03 26.08 -14.46
N GLU A 176 -2.66 27.03 -13.77
CA GLU A 176 -3.87 27.72 -14.21
C GLU A 176 -3.66 28.37 -15.60
N GLY A 177 -4.49 28.00 -16.58
CA GLY A 177 -4.43 28.53 -17.95
C GLY A 177 -3.45 27.85 -18.91
N LYS A 178 -2.84 26.71 -18.53
CA LYS A 178 -2.03 25.86 -19.42
C LYS A 178 -2.70 24.50 -19.66
N GLU A 179 -2.18 23.75 -20.64
CA GLU A 179 -2.66 22.38 -20.93
C GLU A 179 -2.51 21.51 -19.68
N GLU A 180 -3.62 20.92 -19.25
CA GLU A 180 -3.68 20.10 -18.04
C GLU A 180 -3.05 18.74 -18.30
N LYS A 181 -1.99 18.40 -17.55
CA LYS A 181 -1.36 17.09 -17.59
C LYS A 181 -1.60 16.34 -16.29
N SER A 182 -2.19 15.15 -16.39
CA SER A 182 -2.35 14.26 -15.25
C SER A 182 -1.03 13.62 -14.84
N ILE A 183 -0.95 13.14 -13.60
CA ILE A 183 0.17 12.33 -13.13
C ILE A 183 0.42 11.13 -14.05
N ALA A 184 -0.65 10.45 -14.47
CA ALA A 184 -0.57 9.39 -15.48
C ALA A 184 0.13 9.86 -16.76
N GLY A 185 -0.24 11.04 -17.27
CA GLY A 185 0.41 11.64 -18.44
C GLY A 185 1.89 11.94 -18.21
N TRP A 186 2.25 12.47 -17.05
CA TRP A 186 3.66 12.70 -16.68
C TRP A 186 4.50 11.42 -16.63
N LEU A 187 3.90 10.30 -16.21
CA LEU A 187 4.58 9.01 -16.16
C LEU A 187 4.74 8.36 -17.53
N VAL A 188 3.80 8.57 -18.45
CA VAL A 188 3.97 8.21 -19.86
C VAL A 188 5.18 8.93 -20.42
N ASP A 189 5.27 10.25 -20.23
CA ASP A 189 6.41 11.04 -20.71
C ASP A 189 7.74 10.59 -20.09
N PHE A 190 7.74 10.29 -18.80
CA PHE A 190 8.93 9.80 -18.10
C PHE A 190 9.36 8.40 -18.57
N ASN A 191 8.41 7.54 -18.94
CA ASN A 191 8.67 6.23 -19.50
C ASN A 191 9.28 6.32 -20.90
N GLU A 192 8.76 7.21 -21.74
CA GLU A 192 9.27 7.49 -23.08
C GLU A 192 10.61 8.23 -23.04
N PHE A 193 10.89 8.96 -21.96
CA PHE A 193 12.16 9.63 -21.76
C PHE A 193 13.32 8.63 -21.71
N THR A 194 14.30 8.83 -22.61
CA THR A 194 15.53 8.05 -22.64
C THR A 194 16.58 8.79 -21.82
N GLY A 195 16.79 8.35 -20.58
CA GLY A 195 17.88 8.84 -19.74
C GLY A 195 19.21 8.15 -20.04
N SER A 196 20.30 8.70 -19.53
CA SER A 196 21.64 8.15 -19.72
C SER A 196 21.92 6.91 -18.87
N SER A 197 21.38 6.87 -17.64
CA SER A 197 21.42 5.69 -16.76
C SER A 197 20.20 5.65 -15.82
N PRO A 198 19.89 4.50 -15.19
CA PRO A 198 18.83 4.42 -14.20
C PRO A 198 18.98 5.44 -13.05
N GLU A 199 20.19 5.68 -12.57
CA GLU A 199 20.43 6.53 -11.41
C GLU A 199 20.14 8.01 -11.67
N THR A 200 20.41 8.49 -12.89
CA THR A 200 20.26 9.90 -13.25
C THR A 200 19.00 10.20 -14.05
N LYS A 201 18.23 9.18 -14.45
CA LYS A 201 17.07 9.33 -15.34
C LYS A 201 16.05 10.34 -14.82
N VAL A 202 15.80 10.34 -13.51
CA VAL A 202 14.83 11.26 -12.88
C VAL A 202 15.31 12.70 -12.96
N ASP A 203 16.52 12.98 -12.52
CA ASP A 203 17.11 14.33 -12.57
C ASP A 203 17.18 14.86 -14.00
N GLU A 204 17.57 13.99 -14.93
CA GLU A 204 17.61 14.30 -16.35
C GLU A 204 16.22 14.59 -16.92
N PHE A 205 15.19 13.81 -16.54
CA PHE A 205 13.82 14.08 -16.96
C PHE A 205 13.34 15.44 -16.45
N MET A 206 13.58 15.70 -15.17
CA MET A 206 13.13 16.92 -14.49
C MET A 206 13.81 18.18 -15.05
N SER A 207 15.04 18.06 -15.55
CA SER A 207 15.80 19.17 -16.14
C SER A 207 15.66 19.30 -17.66
N SER A 208 15.30 18.24 -18.39
CA SER A 208 15.30 18.23 -19.86
C SER A 208 13.98 18.64 -20.51
N LYS A 209 12.86 18.53 -19.81
CA LYS A 209 11.52 18.81 -20.36
C LYS A 209 11.11 20.26 -20.09
N LEU A 210 10.89 21.03 -21.16
CA LEU A 210 10.39 22.42 -21.07
C LEU A 210 9.07 22.52 -20.28
N GLU A 211 8.22 21.51 -20.39
CA GLU A 211 6.94 21.45 -19.68
C GLU A 211 7.11 21.31 -18.17
N VAL A 212 8.13 20.57 -17.70
CA VAL A 212 8.45 20.46 -16.27
C VAL A 212 8.90 21.80 -15.73
N SER A 213 9.76 22.52 -16.45
CA SER A 213 10.22 23.86 -16.06
C SER A 213 9.10 24.90 -15.97
N ARG A 214 7.94 24.62 -16.59
CA ARG A 214 6.76 25.48 -16.60
C ARG A 214 5.78 25.18 -15.46
N LEU A 215 6.02 24.14 -14.66
CA LEU A 215 5.27 23.87 -13.44
C LEU A 215 5.71 24.85 -12.34
N SER A 216 4.81 25.11 -11.38
CA SER A 216 5.17 25.84 -10.17
C SER A 216 6.26 25.08 -9.39
N PRO A 217 7.10 25.75 -8.58
CA PRO A 217 8.13 25.08 -7.78
C PRO A 217 7.58 23.95 -6.90
N GLU A 218 6.36 24.12 -6.40
CA GLU A 218 5.66 23.13 -5.60
C GLU A 218 5.24 21.90 -6.43
N ASN A 219 4.65 22.12 -7.61
CA ASN A 219 4.30 21.03 -8.54
C ASN A 219 5.53 20.32 -9.10
N GLN A 220 6.65 21.04 -9.30
CA GLN A 220 7.92 20.44 -9.69
C GLN A 220 8.45 19.52 -8.59
N LYS A 221 8.41 19.97 -7.32
CA LYS A 221 8.78 19.15 -6.16
C LYS A 221 7.90 17.90 -6.07
N TYR A 222 6.59 18.03 -6.25
CA TYR A 222 5.69 16.87 -6.24
C TYR A 222 5.97 15.91 -7.38
N LEU A 223 6.12 16.42 -8.60
CA LEU A 223 6.45 15.60 -9.74
C LEU A 223 7.77 14.86 -9.52
N TYR A 224 8.80 15.54 -9.01
CA TYR A 224 10.09 14.94 -8.66
C TYR A 224 9.93 13.75 -7.71
N ILE A 225 9.21 13.93 -6.60
CA ILE A 225 8.99 12.87 -5.59
C ILE A 225 8.26 11.68 -6.22
N ILE A 226 7.21 11.97 -6.99
CA ILE A 226 6.40 10.97 -7.68
C ILE A 226 7.24 10.14 -8.65
N VAL A 227 7.98 10.78 -9.56
CA VAL A 227 8.77 10.05 -10.57
C VAL A 227 9.98 9.36 -9.94
N THR A 228 10.54 9.92 -8.87
CA THR A 228 11.62 9.28 -8.08
C THR A 228 11.12 8.00 -7.45
N LEU A 229 9.99 8.06 -6.75
CA LEU A 229 9.42 6.90 -6.07
C LEU A 229 9.00 5.82 -7.09
N TYR A 230 8.32 6.25 -8.16
CA TYR A 230 7.96 5.38 -9.27
C TYR A 230 9.18 4.69 -9.89
N TRP A 231 10.21 5.45 -10.22
CA TRP A 231 11.40 4.92 -10.89
C TRP A 231 12.18 4.00 -9.97
N SER A 232 12.35 4.37 -8.70
CA SER A 232 13.03 3.57 -7.69
C SER A 232 12.36 2.21 -7.49
N LEU A 233 11.03 2.19 -7.47
CA LEU A 233 10.23 0.97 -7.41
C LEU A 233 10.39 0.15 -8.71
N ARG A 234 10.34 0.80 -9.87
CA ARG A 234 10.46 0.14 -11.19
C ARG A 234 11.83 -0.50 -11.42
N VAL A 235 12.92 0.15 -11.02
CA VAL A 235 14.28 -0.38 -11.26
C VAL A 235 14.79 -1.26 -10.13
N GLY A 236 13.99 -1.48 -9.08
CA GLY A 236 14.42 -2.21 -7.88
C GLY A 236 15.59 -1.54 -7.16
N MET A 237 15.94 -0.32 -7.56
CA MET A 237 16.92 0.51 -6.89
C MET A 237 16.15 1.45 -5.99
N ILE A 238 15.72 0.94 -4.83
CA ILE A 238 15.51 1.80 -3.67
C ILE A 238 16.91 2.29 -3.31
N TRP A 239 17.38 3.33 -4.01
CA TRP A 239 18.77 3.76 -3.95
C TRP A 239 19.12 4.03 -2.49
N LYS A 240 19.95 3.14 -1.93
CA LYS A 240 20.92 3.46 -0.90
C LYS A 240 21.55 4.78 -1.30
N GLU A 241 21.57 5.74 -0.37
CA GLU A 241 22.25 7.05 -0.49
C GLU A 241 21.38 8.25 -0.90
N ILE A 242 20.49 8.67 0.00
CA ILE A 242 20.72 9.98 0.64
C ILE A 242 21.76 9.69 1.74
N ASP A 243 23.06 9.72 1.41
CA ASP A 243 24.19 9.15 2.21
C ASP A 243 24.33 9.86 3.59
N TYR A 244 24.87 9.27 4.67
CA TYR A 244 26.25 8.80 4.84
C TYR A 244 26.39 7.58 5.76
N SER A 245 26.80 6.44 5.17
CA SER A 245 27.42 5.21 5.75
C SER A 245 26.64 3.90 5.58
N LEU A 246 27.11 3.10 4.62
CA LEU A 246 26.76 1.69 4.43
C LEU A 246 26.94 0.88 5.73
N ALA A 247 25.89 0.17 6.16
CA ALA A 247 26.05 -0.90 7.13
C ALA A 247 27.00 -1.97 6.56
N PRO A 248 28.07 -2.37 7.27
CA PRO A 248 29.01 -3.36 6.76
C PRO A 248 28.33 -4.74 6.61
N GLY A 249 28.58 -5.42 5.48
CA GLY A 249 28.30 -6.86 5.34
C GLY A 249 27.31 -7.29 4.26
N VAL A 250 26.79 -6.39 3.42
CA VAL A 250 25.89 -6.77 2.32
C VAL A 250 26.69 -7.02 1.04
N GLU A 251 26.92 -8.28 0.70
CA GLU A 251 27.47 -8.67 -0.61
C GLU A 251 26.46 -8.37 -1.74
N PRO A 252 26.93 -7.95 -2.92
CA PRO A 252 26.07 -7.75 -4.08
C PRO A 252 25.56 -9.10 -4.61
N ALA A 253 24.24 -9.27 -4.62
CA ALA A 253 23.60 -10.46 -5.18
C ALA A 253 23.87 -10.61 -6.69
N GLU A 254 24.05 -11.87 -7.13
CA GLU A 254 24.31 -12.24 -8.51
C GLU A 254 23.24 -11.72 -9.49
N LYS A 255 23.66 -11.42 -10.73
CA LYS A 255 22.77 -10.98 -11.82
C LYS A 255 21.70 -12.05 -12.10
N LYS A 256 20.43 -11.67 -11.95
CA LYS A 256 19.26 -12.53 -12.27
C LYS A 256 19.08 -12.72 -13.78
N GLU A 257 18.69 -13.93 -14.17
CA GLU A 257 18.16 -14.25 -15.50
C GLU A 257 16.79 -13.57 -15.71
N ASN A 258 16.49 -13.13 -16.94
CA ASN A 258 15.20 -12.57 -17.33
C ASN A 258 14.10 -13.66 -17.30
N LYS A 259 13.49 -13.90 -16.13
CA LYS A 259 12.24 -14.66 -15.98
C LYS A 259 11.09 -13.69 -15.68
N LYS A 260 9.86 -14.06 -16.03
CA LYS A 260 8.66 -13.29 -15.65
C LYS A 260 8.49 -13.34 -14.12
N ALA A 261 8.03 -12.25 -13.51
CA ALA A 261 7.89 -12.11 -12.05
C ALA A 261 7.05 -13.24 -11.42
N ASP A 262 5.91 -13.57 -12.03
CA ASP A 262 5.04 -14.68 -11.62
C ASP A 262 5.79 -16.03 -11.57
N ASP A 263 6.61 -16.34 -12.58
CA ASP A 263 7.37 -17.59 -12.63
C ASP A 263 8.47 -17.63 -11.56
N TYR A 264 8.98 -16.46 -11.14
CA TYR A 264 9.94 -16.34 -10.07
C TYR A 264 9.28 -16.50 -8.70
N TYR A 265 8.13 -15.85 -8.47
CA TYR A 265 7.33 -16.01 -7.25
C TYR A 265 7.00 -17.48 -6.99
N LEU A 266 6.50 -18.17 -8.01
CA LEU A 266 6.19 -19.60 -7.93
C LEU A 266 7.44 -20.44 -7.64
N GLN A 267 8.60 -20.09 -8.21
CA GLN A 267 9.87 -20.76 -7.92
C GLN A 267 10.32 -20.55 -6.47
N ILE A 268 10.13 -19.38 -5.88
CA ILE A 268 10.45 -19.16 -4.46
C ILE A 268 9.51 -19.99 -3.61
N LEU A 269 8.20 -19.88 -3.83
CA LEU A 269 7.21 -20.59 -3.02
C LEU A 269 7.43 -22.10 -3.10
N TYR A 270 7.75 -22.62 -4.29
CA TYR A 270 8.10 -24.02 -4.50
C TYR A 270 9.45 -24.41 -3.87
N LYS A 271 10.39 -23.48 -3.67
CA LYS A 271 11.68 -23.73 -3.02
C LYS A 271 11.71 -23.37 -1.54
N ALA A 272 10.66 -22.74 -1.02
CA ALA A 272 10.59 -22.32 0.38
C ALA A 272 10.77 -23.51 1.31
N GLU A 273 11.57 -23.32 2.36
CA GLU A 273 11.71 -24.30 3.42
C GLU A 273 10.38 -24.45 4.18
N PRO A 274 10.12 -25.58 4.87
CA PRO A 274 8.82 -25.85 5.48
C PRO A 274 8.33 -24.77 6.45
N GLU A 275 9.25 -24.16 7.20
CA GLU A 275 8.97 -23.10 8.17
C GLU A 275 8.50 -21.82 7.46
N ASP A 276 9.26 -21.36 6.47
CA ASP A 276 8.94 -20.18 5.65
C ASP A 276 7.64 -20.38 4.86
N PHE A 277 7.41 -21.58 4.32
CA PHE A 277 6.17 -21.91 3.63
C PHE A 277 4.97 -21.90 4.58
N SER A 278 5.14 -22.42 5.81
CA SER A 278 4.08 -22.40 6.81
C SER A 278 3.75 -20.99 7.30
N GLU A 279 4.74 -20.09 7.36
CA GLU A 279 4.53 -18.68 7.65
C GLU A 279 3.74 -18.02 6.51
N TRP A 280 4.16 -18.21 5.26
CA TRP A 280 3.43 -17.73 4.09
C TRP A 280 1.97 -18.20 4.07
N LEU A 281 1.73 -19.49 4.31
CA LEU A 281 0.38 -20.06 4.34
C LEU A 281 -0.45 -19.53 5.51
N SER A 282 0.19 -19.07 6.59
CA SER A 282 -0.53 -18.43 7.70
C SER A 282 -1.04 -17.02 7.37
N SER A 283 -0.49 -16.39 6.34
CA SER A 283 -0.94 -15.12 5.76
C SER A 283 -1.89 -15.33 4.57
N TYR A 284 -2.62 -16.45 4.52
CA TYR A 284 -3.43 -16.82 3.37
C TYR A 284 -4.51 -15.78 3.01
N LYS A 285 -5.06 -15.07 3.99
CA LYS A 285 -6.08 -14.04 3.76
C LYS A 285 -5.49 -12.89 2.95
N GLU A 286 -4.33 -12.43 3.38
CA GLU A 286 -3.56 -11.37 2.75
C GLU A 286 -3.13 -11.77 1.34
N VAL A 287 -2.70 -13.02 1.13
CA VAL A 287 -2.37 -13.56 -0.19
C VAL A 287 -3.59 -13.63 -1.10
N ALA A 288 -4.74 -14.11 -0.61
CA ALA A 288 -5.97 -14.19 -1.40
C ALA A 288 -6.46 -12.79 -1.80
N GLU A 289 -6.46 -11.83 -0.87
CA GLU A 289 -6.79 -10.43 -1.15
C GLU A 289 -5.85 -9.84 -2.21
N TRP A 290 -4.54 -10.10 -2.12
CA TRP A 290 -3.57 -9.66 -3.12
C TRP A 290 -3.84 -10.23 -4.52
N LEU A 291 -4.11 -11.53 -4.64
CA LEU A 291 -4.41 -12.19 -5.91
C LEU A 291 -5.61 -11.54 -6.62
N VAL A 292 -6.63 -11.20 -5.84
CA VAL A 292 -7.87 -10.57 -6.33
C VAL A 292 -7.62 -9.12 -6.73
N LEU A 293 -6.97 -8.34 -5.87
CA LEU A 293 -6.70 -6.92 -6.12
C LEU A 293 -5.81 -6.70 -7.33
N THR A 294 -4.84 -7.59 -7.57
CA THR A 294 -3.92 -7.52 -8.71
C THR A 294 -4.44 -8.24 -9.95
N SER A 295 -5.68 -8.75 -9.92
CA SER A 295 -6.31 -9.46 -11.04
C SER A 295 -5.40 -10.53 -11.66
N LYS A 296 -4.70 -11.31 -10.81
CA LYS A 296 -3.80 -12.36 -11.32
C LYS A 296 -4.57 -13.35 -12.19
N SER A 297 -3.91 -13.81 -13.25
CA SER A 297 -4.52 -14.77 -14.18
C SER A 297 -4.89 -16.08 -13.49
N ASP A 298 -5.98 -16.71 -13.95
CA ASP A 298 -6.39 -18.04 -13.50
C ASP A 298 -5.25 -19.07 -13.63
N GLU A 299 -4.40 -18.93 -14.66
CA GLU A 299 -3.23 -19.79 -14.86
C GLU A 299 -2.22 -19.66 -13.70
N PHE A 300 -1.96 -18.44 -13.25
CA PHE A 300 -1.07 -18.20 -12.12
C PHE A 300 -1.64 -18.76 -10.82
N ILE A 301 -2.94 -18.55 -10.58
CA ILE A 301 -3.61 -19.04 -9.38
C ILE A 301 -3.63 -20.57 -9.35
N LYS A 302 -3.89 -21.22 -10.50
CA LYS A 302 -3.74 -22.68 -10.64
C LYS A 302 -2.33 -23.15 -10.29
N LYS A 303 -1.29 -22.44 -10.72
CA LYS A 303 0.11 -22.78 -10.37
C LYS A 303 0.37 -22.67 -8.87
N ILE A 304 -0.25 -21.72 -8.16
CA ILE A 304 -0.20 -21.67 -6.69
C ILE A 304 -0.85 -22.92 -6.09
N LEU A 305 -2.01 -23.35 -6.59
CA LEU A 305 -2.67 -24.58 -6.11
C LEU A 305 -1.77 -25.82 -6.30
N PHE A 306 -1.02 -25.90 -7.41
CA PHE A 306 -0.03 -26.97 -7.60
C PHE A 306 1.13 -26.89 -6.59
N VAL A 307 1.57 -25.69 -6.22
CA VAL A 307 2.59 -25.56 -5.16
C VAL A 307 2.02 -26.00 -3.82
N LEU A 308 0.76 -25.67 -3.50
CA LEU A 308 0.10 -26.15 -2.28
C LEU A 308 0.00 -27.68 -2.24
N LEU A 309 -0.40 -28.31 -3.36
CA LEU A 309 -0.46 -29.77 -3.53
C LEU A 309 0.85 -30.45 -3.12
N GLU A 310 1.98 -29.87 -3.52
CA GLU A 310 3.31 -30.42 -3.29
C GLU A 310 3.87 -30.14 -1.89
N LYS A 311 3.41 -29.06 -1.23
CA LYS A 311 4.07 -28.50 -0.04
C LYS A 311 3.29 -28.64 1.26
N VAL A 312 1.95 -28.65 1.21
CA VAL A 312 1.13 -28.73 2.42
C VAL A 312 1.17 -30.14 2.99
N ASP A 313 1.49 -30.23 4.28
CA ASP A 313 1.37 -31.48 5.02
C ASP A 313 -0.07 -31.68 5.48
N LEU A 314 -0.78 -32.62 4.86
CA LEU A 314 -2.17 -32.95 5.22
C LEU A 314 -2.32 -33.60 6.60
N ASN A 315 -1.22 -33.93 7.29
CA ASN A 315 -1.24 -34.37 8.68
C ASN A 315 -1.15 -33.18 9.66
N ASN A 316 -0.87 -31.97 9.17
CA ASN A 316 -0.82 -30.76 9.97
C ASN A 316 -2.17 -30.04 9.90
N GLU A 317 -2.98 -30.18 10.95
CA GLU A 317 -4.33 -29.59 11.03
C GLU A 317 -4.35 -28.09 10.72
N LYS A 318 -3.35 -27.33 11.17
CA LYS A 318 -3.28 -25.88 10.95
C LYS A 318 -2.99 -25.54 9.49
N GLN A 319 -2.13 -26.31 8.82
CA GLN A 319 -1.89 -26.09 7.39
C GLN A 319 -3.12 -26.47 6.56
N VAL A 320 -3.82 -27.54 6.94
CA VAL A 320 -5.07 -27.94 6.30
C VAL A 320 -6.14 -26.86 6.43
N GLU A 321 -6.37 -26.35 7.64
CA GLU A 321 -7.33 -25.27 7.92
C GLU A 321 -7.03 -24.02 7.09
N ASN A 322 -5.79 -23.52 7.13
CA ASN A 322 -5.37 -22.35 6.36
C ASN A 322 -5.52 -22.57 4.84
N THR A 323 -5.26 -23.79 4.36
CA THR A 323 -5.39 -24.11 2.93
C THR A 323 -6.86 -24.13 2.49
N ILE A 324 -7.74 -24.73 3.29
CA ILE A 324 -9.19 -24.74 3.02
C ILE A 324 -9.72 -23.31 3.00
N ASP A 325 -9.36 -22.50 3.99
CA ASP A 325 -9.80 -21.10 4.06
C ASP A 325 -9.26 -20.27 2.88
N PHE A 326 -8.01 -20.50 2.48
CA PHE A 326 -7.43 -19.88 1.28
C PHE A 326 -8.26 -20.17 0.03
N ILE A 327 -8.58 -21.44 -0.18
CA ILE A 327 -9.37 -21.89 -1.34
C ILE A 327 -10.78 -21.26 -1.30
N ASN A 328 -11.43 -21.23 -0.13
CA ASN A 328 -12.75 -20.63 0.03
C ASN A 328 -12.76 -19.13 -0.30
N LEU A 329 -11.70 -18.40 0.09
CA LEU A 329 -11.57 -16.97 -0.23
C LEU A 329 -11.37 -16.73 -1.73
N LEU A 330 -10.60 -17.59 -2.39
CA LEU A 330 -10.42 -17.53 -3.84
C LEU A 330 -11.70 -17.87 -4.61
N ASP A 331 -12.51 -18.82 -4.11
CA ASP A 331 -13.79 -19.23 -4.72
C ASP A 331 -14.80 -18.07 -4.61
N TYR A 332 -14.86 -17.43 -3.44
CA TYR A 332 -15.67 -16.24 -3.20
C TYR A 332 -15.29 -15.05 -4.11
N ALA A 333 -14.03 -14.99 -4.56
CA ALA A 333 -13.55 -13.95 -5.45
C ALA A 333 -13.82 -14.21 -6.94
N GLY A 334 -14.51 -15.31 -7.29
CA GLY A 334 -14.99 -15.57 -8.65
C GLY A 334 -14.19 -16.61 -9.45
N LEU A 335 -13.31 -17.38 -8.81
CA LEU A 335 -12.66 -18.54 -9.44
C LEU A 335 -13.59 -19.76 -9.38
N ASP A 336 -14.42 -19.91 -10.41
CA ASP A 336 -15.39 -21.01 -10.47
C ASP A 336 -14.72 -22.39 -10.38
N GLY A 337 -15.18 -23.21 -9.42
CA GLY A 337 -14.92 -24.65 -9.38
C GLY A 337 -13.75 -25.09 -8.49
N ILE A 338 -13.20 -24.22 -7.64
CA ILE A 338 -12.08 -24.57 -6.75
C ILE A 338 -12.51 -25.05 -5.36
N GLY A 339 -13.78 -24.93 -4.98
CA GLY A 339 -14.31 -25.33 -3.66
C GLY A 339 -14.18 -26.81 -3.25
N ASN A 340 -13.53 -27.67 -4.05
CA ASN A 340 -13.35 -29.11 -3.78
C ASN A 340 -11.90 -29.59 -3.99
N VAL A 341 -10.90 -28.71 -3.85
CA VAL A 341 -9.49 -29.08 -4.06
C VAL A 341 -8.96 -30.00 -2.93
N ILE A 342 -9.44 -29.81 -1.70
CA ILE A 342 -9.17 -30.68 -0.53
C ILE A 342 -10.51 -31.21 0.00
N PHE A 343 -10.55 -32.49 0.39
CA PHE A 343 -11.71 -33.09 1.03
C PHE A 343 -11.28 -34.03 2.17
N PHE A 344 -12.21 -34.32 3.09
CA PHE A 344 -11.99 -35.33 4.13
C PHE A 344 -12.46 -36.70 3.63
N ASP A 345 -11.54 -37.66 3.55
CA ASP A 345 -11.86 -39.05 3.21
C ASP A 345 -12.37 -39.76 4.47
N GLU A 346 -13.68 -39.97 4.57
CA GLU A 346 -14.32 -40.65 5.70
C GLU A 346 -13.89 -42.12 5.85
N THR A 347 -13.42 -42.76 4.77
CA THR A 347 -12.97 -44.17 4.80
C THR A 347 -11.59 -44.29 5.39
N GLU A 348 -10.69 -43.35 5.06
CA GLU A 348 -9.31 -43.32 5.57
C GLU A 348 -9.13 -42.41 6.79
N ASN A 349 -10.19 -41.70 7.21
CA ASN A 349 -10.23 -40.75 8.32
C ASN A 349 -9.10 -39.72 8.26
N LYS A 350 -8.84 -39.16 7.07
CA LYS A 350 -7.81 -38.15 6.83
C LYS A 350 -8.18 -37.23 5.67
N PHE A 351 -7.57 -36.05 5.63
CA PHE A 351 -7.70 -35.16 4.48
C PHE A 351 -6.93 -35.69 3.27
N LYS A 352 -7.47 -35.44 2.08
CA LYS A 352 -6.89 -35.79 0.78
C LYS A 352 -7.08 -34.66 -0.22
N TRP A 353 -6.15 -34.60 -1.16
CA TRP A 353 -6.27 -33.79 -2.36
C TRP A 353 -7.23 -34.43 -3.36
N ASN A 354 -8.03 -33.62 -4.02
CA ASN A 354 -8.84 -34.04 -5.15
C ASN A 354 -7.97 -34.09 -6.42
N GLU A 355 -7.32 -35.23 -6.65
CA GLU A 355 -6.42 -35.42 -7.79
C GLU A 355 -7.12 -35.20 -9.14
N ASP A 356 -8.41 -35.54 -9.26
CA ASP A 356 -9.20 -35.32 -10.47
C ASP A 356 -9.34 -33.83 -10.81
N PHE A 357 -9.46 -32.98 -9.79
CA PHE A 357 -9.43 -31.52 -9.97
C PHE A 357 -8.11 -31.08 -10.62
N PHE A 358 -6.96 -31.51 -10.10
CA PHE A 358 -5.64 -31.16 -10.63
C PHE A 358 -5.39 -31.70 -12.06
N VAL A 359 -5.91 -32.90 -12.37
CA VAL A 359 -5.87 -33.45 -13.73
C VAL A 359 -6.74 -32.64 -14.70
N SER A 360 -7.88 -32.14 -14.25
CA SER A 360 -8.81 -31.36 -15.09
C SER A 360 -8.30 -29.97 -15.45
N ILE A 361 -7.52 -29.33 -14.57
CA ILE A 361 -6.93 -27.99 -14.80
C ILE A 361 -5.57 -28.03 -15.53
N SER A 362 -4.98 -29.22 -15.70
CA SER A 362 -3.71 -29.43 -16.43
C SER A 362 -3.89 -29.63 -17.95
N LYS A 363 -5.15 -29.68 -18.42
CA LYS A 363 -5.54 -29.79 -19.84
C LYS A 363 -6.03 -28.44 -20.35
#